data_AF-A0A0Q4LFD6-F1
#
_entry.id   AF-A0A0Q4LFD6-F1
#
_cell.length_a   1.000
_cell.length_b   1.000
_cell.length_c   1.000
_cell.angle_alpha   90.00
_cell.angle_beta   90.00
_cell.angle_gamma   90.00
#
_symmetry.space_group_name_H-M   'P 1'
#
loop_
_entity.id
_entity.type
_entity.pdbx_description
1 polymer ?
#
loop_
_entity_poly.entity_id
_entity_poly.type
_entity_poly.pdbx_seq_one_letter_code
_entity_poly.pdbx_strand_id
1 'polypeptide(L)'
;MCDVRYPDLRARFAALVADADRDGIPAPGRVLRGRDIVEAVGAGLQQPGVIPALLDIISETAGGRLTGLLTLTRRVASTFNWGLRLSIWCGEEMPFENAHRMTSQISPTLGLGGTDNRTATPEMCAAWRVFSADALANAPVTSDVPVLILAGEFDPITPPAWGRRLLRTMTNARFVQLPGQSHGAMFNRCGGQMTMAFLRDPRARLNGDCIANMAGTAFGTGKDIAARSQ
;
A
#
# COMPACT_ATOMS: atom_id res chain seq x y z
N MET A 1 12.25 -21.67 -6.94
CA MET A 1 12.60 -20.66 -5.92
C MET A 1 12.50 -19.27 -6.56
N CYS A 2 12.04 -18.26 -5.82
CA CYS A 2 11.80 -16.91 -6.36
C CYS A 2 13.07 -16.30 -6.96
N ASP A 3 14.22 -16.43 -6.30
CA ASP A 3 15.49 -15.84 -6.78
C ASP A 3 16.00 -16.45 -8.10
N VAL A 4 15.63 -17.71 -8.39
CA VAL A 4 15.96 -18.34 -9.67
C VAL A 4 15.11 -17.77 -10.80
N ARG A 5 13.82 -17.48 -10.54
CA ARG A 5 12.88 -16.96 -11.54
C ARG A 5 12.99 -15.44 -11.71
N TYR A 6 13.30 -14.73 -10.62
CA TYR A 6 13.38 -13.28 -10.55
C TYR A 6 14.71 -12.85 -9.90
N PRO A 7 15.85 -13.17 -10.53
CA PRO A 7 17.16 -12.81 -9.98
C PRO A 7 17.27 -11.30 -9.84
N ASP A 8 17.80 -10.86 -8.69
CA ASP A 8 18.08 -9.46 -8.35
C ASP A 8 16.92 -8.49 -8.61
N LEU A 9 15.67 -8.96 -8.41
CA LEU A 9 14.47 -8.21 -8.79
C LEU A 9 14.46 -6.78 -8.23
N ARG A 10 14.92 -6.58 -7.00
CA ARG A 10 15.02 -5.24 -6.39
C ARG A 10 15.97 -4.33 -7.16
N ALA A 11 17.16 -4.82 -7.53
CA ALA A 11 18.13 -4.03 -8.28
C ALA A 11 17.64 -3.77 -9.71
N ARG A 12 17.03 -4.77 -10.35
CA ARG A 12 16.42 -4.62 -11.68
C ARG A 12 15.26 -3.63 -11.69
N PHE A 13 14.43 -3.63 -10.66
CA PHE A 13 13.36 -2.64 -10.51
C PHE A 13 13.93 -1.23 -10.34
N ALA A 14 14.94 -1.05 -9.48
CA ALA A 14 15.60 0.24 -9.30
C ALA A 14 16.26 0.75 -10.60
N ALA A 15 16.92 -0.14 -11.35
CA ALA A 15 17.48 0.18 -12.65
C ALA A 15 16.40 0.58 -13.66
N LEU A 16 15.32 -0.19 -13.76
CA LEU A 16 14.16 0.13 -14.61
C LEU A 16 13.59 1.52 -14.31
N VAL A 17 13.44 1.88 -13.02
CA VAL A 17 12.97 3.21 -12.61
C VAL A 17 13.95 4.30 -13.05
N ALA A 18 15.26 4.11 -12.80
CA ALA A 18 16.29 5.07 -13.18
C ALA A 18 16.41 5.26 -14.70
N ASP A 19 16.33 4.17 -15.46
CA ASP A 19 16.37 4.19 -16.93
C ASP A 19 15.13 4.90 -17.50
N ALA A 20 13.96 4.68 -16.92
CA ALA A 20 12.74 5.39 -17.31
C ALA A 20 12.79 6.90 -16.99
N ASP A 21 13.41 7.30 -15.90
CA ASP A 21 13.62 8.72 -15.60
C ASP A 21 14.61 9.37 -16.58
N ARG A 22 15.72 8.70 -16.89
CA ARG A 22 16.77 9.19 -17.79
C ARG A 22 16.30 9.26 -19.24
N ASP A 23 15.84 8.13 -19.78
CA ASP A 23 15.61 7.95 -21.21
C ASP A 23 14.13 8.05 -21.58
N GLY A 24 13.24 7.78 -20.62
CA GLY A 24 11.82 7.63 -20.87
C GLY A 24 11.49 6.30 -21.57
N ILE A 25 10.35 5.70 -21.22
CA ILE A 25 9.87 4.48 -21.89
C ILE A 25 8.71 4.87 -22.82
N PRO A 26 8.85 4.72 -24.15
CA PRO A 26 7.76 4.97 -25.08
C PRO A 26 6.54 4.08 -24.79
N ALA A 27 5.36 4.69 -24.71
CA ALA A 27 4.08 4.00 -24.55
C ALA A 27 3.00 4.64 -25.45
N PRO A 28 1.87 3.97 -25.71
CA PRO A 28 0.80 4.56 -26.51
C PRO A 28 0.34 5.91 -25.93
N GLY A 29 0.53 6.98 -26.71
CA GLY A 29 0.08 8.33 -26.37
C GLY A 29 0.88 9.06 -25.28
N ARG A 30 1.97 8.50 -24.75
CA ARG A 30 2.81 9.15 -23.72
C ARG A 30 4.18 8.49 -23.55
N VAL A 31 5.06 9.15 -22.80
CA VAL A 31 6.33 8.58 -22.33
C VAL A 31 6.21 8.30 -20.83
N LEU A 32 6.48 7.06 -20.41
CA LEU A 32 6.49 6.70 -19.00
C LEU A 32 7.81 7.14 -18.37
N ARG A 33 7.71 7.65 -17.14
CA ARG A 33 8.86 7.96 -16.28
C ARG A 33 8.95 7.00 -15.10
N GLY A 34 10.03 7.05 -14.33
CA GLY A 34 10.23 6.22 -13.14
C GLY A 34 9.05 6.29 -12.18
N ARG A 35 8.49 7.50 -11.98
CA ARG A 35 7.27 7.69 -11.18
C ARG A 35 6.06 6.89 -11.67
N ASP A 36 5.86 6.73 -12.99
CA ASP A 36 4.72 5.96 -13.52
C ASP A 36 4.89 4.48 -13.20
N ILE A 37 6.12 3.98 -13.18
CA ILE A 37 6.45 2.60 -12.85
C ILE A 37 6.24 2.34 -11.36
N VAL A 38 6.74 3.23 -10.50
CA VAL A 38 6.56 3.13 -9.04
C VAL A 38 5.08 3.22 -8.66
N GLU A 39 4.35 4.18 -9.21
CA GLU A 39 2.91 4.33 -8.96
C GLU A 39 2.12 3.13 -9.47
N ALA A 40 2.47 2.55 -10.63
CA ALA A 40 1.82 1.36 -11.17
C ALA A 40 2.03 0.12 -10.27
N VAL A 41 3.26 -0.10 -9.78
CA VAL A 41 3.53 -1.19 -8.83
C VAL A 41 2.80 -0.96 -7.51
N GLY A 42 2.78 0.27 -7.00
CA GLY A 42 2.01 0.64 -5.81
C GLY A 42 0.50 0.42 -5.98
N ALA A 43 -0.06 0.71 -7.15
CA ALA A 43 -1.45 0.43 -7.48
C ALA A 43 -1.75 -1.08 -7.58
N GLY A 44 -0.82 -1.86 -8.12
CA GLY A 44 -0.95 -3.31 -8.17
C GLY A 44 -0.85 -3.96 -6.77
N LEU A 45 -0.02 -3.42 -5.87
CA LEU A 45 0.04 -3.87 -4.48
C LEU A 45 -1.27 -3.69 -3.74
N GLN A 46 -2.09 -2.69 -4.10
CA GLN A 46 -3.42 -2.48 -3.53
C GLN A 46 -4.46 -3.49 -4.01
N GLN A 47 -4.16 -4.31 -5.02
CA GLN A 47 -5.10 -5.24 -5.64
C GLN A 47 -4.70 -6.69 -5.34
N PRO A 48 -5.36 -7.39 -4.39
CA PRO A 48 -5.01 -8.77 -4.04
C PRO A 48 -4.88 -9.74 -5.22
N GLY A 49 -5.73 -9.59 -6.25
CA GLY A 49 -5.68 -10.42 -7.46
C GLY A 49 -4.47 -10.17 -8.38
N VAL A 50 -3.79 -9.02 -8.24
CA VAL A 50 -2.62 -8.64 -9.05
C VAL A 50 -1.31 -9.00 -8.36
N ILE A 51 -1.27 -8.99 -7.02
CA ILE A 51 -0.06 -9.25 -6.23
C ILE A 51 0.73 -10.48 -6.71
N PRO A 52 0.12 -11.64 -6.98
CA PRO A 52 0.83 -12.83 -7.45
C PRO A 52 1.62 -12.62 -8.76
N ALA A 53 1.15 -11.72 -9.63
CA ALA A 53 1.71 -11.45 -10.95
C ALA A 53 2.68 -10.27 -10.97
N LEU A 54 2.82 -9.50 -9.88
CA LEU A 54 3.65 -8.29 -9.85
C LEU A 54 5.11 -8.55 -10.20
N LEU A 55 5.67 -9.68 -9.76
CA LEU A 55 7.07 -10.02 -10.04
C LEU A 55 7.29 -10.33 -11.53
N ASP A 56 6.32 -10.99 -12.16
CA ASP A 56 6.31 -11.19 -13.62
C ASP A 56 6.19 -9.83 -14.31
N ILE A 57 5.21 -9.00 -13.95
CA ILE A 57 5.00 -7.66 -14.56
C ILE A 57 6.28 -6.81 -14.50
N ILE A 58 6.94 -6.74 -13.35
CA ILE A 58 8.21 -6.01 -13.19
C ILE A 58 9.28 -6.59 -14.12
N SER A 59 9.42 -7.92 -14.16
CA SER A 59 10.43 -8.61 -14.96
C SER A 59 10.20 -8.46 -16.46
N GLU A 60 8.94 -8.54 -16.90
CA GLU A 60 8.54 -8.33 -18.29
C GLU A 60 8.77 -6.89 -18.74
N THR A 61 8.44 -5.93 -17.87
CA THR A 61 8.66 -4.50 -18.13
C THR A 61 10.15 -4.20 -18.29
N ALA A 62 10.99 -4.74 -17.41
CA ALA A 62 12.45 -4.63 -17.54
C ALA A 62 13.00 -5.27 -18.82
N GLY A 63 12.26 -6.23 -19.42
CA GLY A 63 12.55 -6.81 -20.73
C GLY A 63 11.85 -6.12 -21.91
N GLY A 64 11.25 -4.94 -21.70
CA GLY A 64 10.58 -4.15 -22.75
C GLY A 64 9.13 -4.54 -23.04
N ARG A 65 8.57 -5.54 -22.37
CA ARG A 65 7.15 -5.91 -22.51
C ARG A 65 6.29 -5.12 -21.52
N LEU A 66 5.60 -4.09 -22.02
CA LEU A 66 4.87 -3.14 -21.19
C LEU A 66 3.41 -3.51 -20.88
N THR A 67 2.87 -4.57 -21.48
CA THR A 67 1.43 -4.89 -21.44
C THR A 67 0.86 -4.91 -20.02
N GLY A 68 1.48 -5.66 -19.10
CA GLY A 68 1.04 -5.75 -17.71
C GLY A 68 1.24 -4.46 -16.91
N LEU A 69 2.30 -3.70 -17.19
CA LEU A 69 2.51 -2.40 -16.56
C LEU A 69 1.41 -1.41 -16.99
N LEU A 70 1.12 -1.36 -18.28
CA LEU A 70 0.15 -0.41 -18.83
C LEU A 70 -1.24 -0.59 -18.25
N THR A 71 -1.66 -1.82 -17.92
CA THR A 71 -2.93 -2.06 -17.23
C THR A 71 -2.99 -1.44 -15.83
N LEU A 72 -1.84 -1.38 -15.13
CA LEU A 72 -1.73 -0.79 -13.79
C LEU A 72 -1.54 0.72 -13.81
N THR A 73 -1.06 1.28 -14.92
CA THR A 73 -0.90 2.73 -15.07
C THR A 73 -2.20 3.48 -15.38
N ARG A 74 -3.33 2.78 -15.55
CA ARG A 74 -4.63 3.39 -15.81
C ARG A 74 -5.05 4.24 -14.62
N ARG A 75 -4.98 5.57 -14.79
CA ARG A 75 -5.45 6.53 -13.79
C ARG A 75 -6.94 6.78 -14.01
N VAL A 76 -7.72 6.59 -12.95
CA VAL A 76 -9.08 7.13 -12.87
C VAL A 76 -9.03 8.51 -12.25
N ALA A 77 -9.92 9.40 -12.68
CA ALA A 77 -10.05 10.71 -12.03
C ALA A 77 -10.36 10.49 -10.54
N SER A 78 -9.62 11.18 -9.67
CA SER A 78 -9.85 11.11 -8.22
C SER A 78 -11.26 11.63 -7.91
N THR A 79 -12.01 10.85 -7.13
CA THR A 79 -13.30 11.25 -6.59
C THR A 79 -13.19 11.82 -5.18
N PHE A 80 -11.98 12.11 -4.70
CA PHE A 80 -11.80 12.69 -3.38
C PHE A 80 -12.33 14.12 -3.32
N ASN A 81 -12.96 14.46 -2.19
CA ASN A 81 -13.17 15.85 -1.81
C ASN A 81 -11.81 16.45 -1.41
N TRP A 82 -11.08 16.98 -2.39
CA TRP A 82 -9.72 17.49 -2.19
C TRP A 82 -9.66 18.65 -1.21
N GLY A 83 -10.69 19.51 -1.17
CA GLY A 83 -10.76 20.59 -0.20
C GLY A 83 -10.74 20.08 1.24
N LEU A 84 -11.62 19.12 1.55
CA LEU A 84 -11.64 18.47 2.87
C LEU A 84 -10.34 17.70 3.14
N ARG A 85 -9.88 16.93 2.15
CA ARG A 85 -8.68 16.09 2.29
C ARG A 85 -7.44 16.92 2.63
N LEU A 86 -7.22 18.03 1.92
CA LEU A 86 -6.09 18.93 2.18
C LEU A 86 -6.25 19.65 3.52
N SER A 87 -7.47 20.08 3.88
CA SER A 87 -7.69 20.71 5.19
C SER A 87 -7.35 19.79 6.36
N ILE A 88 -7.71 18.51 6.28
CA ILE A 88 -7.35 17.51 7.31
C ILE A 88 -5.85 17.26 7.29
N TRP A 89 -5.26 16.88 6.15
CA TRP A 89 -3.83 16.54 6.08
C TRP A 89 -2.92 17.71 6.51
N CYS A 90 -3.25 18.92 6.08
CA CYS A 90 -2.44 20.09 6.40
C CYS A 90 -2.64 20.60 7.84
N GLY A 91 -3.78 20.32 8.46
CA GLY A 91 -4.07 20.71 9.84
C GLY A 91 -3.67 19.65 10.88
N GLU A 92 -3.82 18.36 10.57
CA GLU A 92 -3.76 17.26 11.55
C GLU A 92 -2.55 16.33 11.38
N GLU A 93 -1.88 16.33 10.22
CA GLU A 93 -0.72 15.45 9.97
C GLU A 93 0.56 16.28 9.80
N MET A 94 0.58 17.16 8.80
CA MET A 94 1.78 17.93 8.42
C MET A 94 2.43 18.74 9.55
N PRO A 95 1.69 19.38 10.48
CA PRO A 95 2.32 20.13 11.58
C PRO A 95 3.13 19.26 12.54
N PHE A 96 2.89 17.95 12.57
CA PHE A 96 3.54 17.01 13.49
C PHE A 96 4.59 16.14 12.81
N GLU A 97 4.78 16.31 11.50
CA GLU A 97 5.73 15.54 10.72
C GLU A 97 7.18 16.01 10.94
N ASN A 98 8.11 15.06 10.84
CA ASN A 98 9.53 15.36 10.93
C ASN A 98 10.12 15.56 9.54
N ALA A 99 10.62 16.76 9.26
CA ALA A 99 11.19 17.12 7.96
C ALA A 99 12.28 16.15 7.47
N HIS A 100 13.22 15.77 8.33
CA HIS A 100 14.28 14.83 7.97
C HIS A 100 13.73 13.45 7.62
N ARG A 101 12.75 12.95 8.38
CA ARG A 101 12.10 11.67 8.08
C ARG A 101 11.35 11.74 6.76
N MET A 102 10.63 12.82 6.47
CA MET A 102 9.96 13.01 5.18
C MET A 102 10.98 13.00 4.02
N THR A 103 12.06 13.76 4.12
CA THR A 103 13.11 13.78 3.08
C THR A 103 13.76 12.41 2.89
N SER A 104 13.99 11.65 3.97
CA SER A 104 14.57 10.31 3.87
C SER A 104 13.65 9.31 3.12
N GLN A 105 12.34 9.48 3.21
CA GLN A 105 11.35 8.59 2.59
C GLN A 105 11.24 8.77 1.07
N ILE A 106 11.75 9.89 0.54
CA ILE A 106 11.83 10.15 -0.91
C ILE A 106 13.29 10.08 -1.42
N SER A 107 14.19 9.45 -0.66
CA SER A 107 15.58 9.31 -1.10
C SER A 107 15.66 8.47 -2.39
N PRO A 108 16.37 8.95 -3.43
CA PRO A 108 16.62 8.15 -4.63
C PRO A 108 17.32 6.81 -4.34
N THR A 109 18.06 6.72 -3.23
CA THR A 109 18.74 5.49 -2.77
C THR A 109 17.77 4.34 -2.44
N LEU A 110 16.48 4.64 -2.26
CA LEU A 110 15.43 3.62 -2.07
C LEU A 110 15.14 2.85 -3.37
N GLY A 111 15.63 3.30 -4.52
CA GLY A 111 15.37 2.70 -5.83
C GLY A 111 13.98 3.03 -6.39
N LEU A 112 13.35 4.10 -5.88
CA LEU A 112 12.00 4.55 -6.27
C LEU A 112 12.01 5.89 -7.03
N GLY A 113 13.15 6.32 -7.55
CA GLY A 113 13.24 7.54 -8.38
C GLY A 113 12.90 8.84 -7.63
N GLY A 114 12.97 8.83 -6.30
CA GLY A 114 12.53 9.95 -5.47
C GLY A 114 11.02 10.23 -5.52
N THR A 115 10.23 9.23 -5.92
CA THR A 115 8.76 9.33 -5.98
C THR A 115 8.20 9.68 -4.61
N ASP A 116 7.48 10.80 -4.56
CA ASP A 116 6.73 11.23 -3.38
C ASP A 116 5.28 10.78 -3.50
N ASN A 117 4.84 9.90 -2.61
CA ASN A 117 3.48 9.36 -2.58
C ASN A 117 2.59 10.02 -1.50
N ARG A 118 3.05 11.12 -0.89
CA ARG A 118 2.28 11.83 0.14
C ARG A 118 1.03 12.47 -0.46
N THR A 119 0.03 12.62 0.39
CA THR A 119 -1.22 13.31 0.01
C THR A 119 -0.99 14.80 -0.23
N ALA A 120 -0.16 15.43 0.58
CA ALA A 120 0.17 16.84 0.50
C ALA A 120 1.65 17.04 0.84
N THR A 121 2.31 17.95 0.12
CA THR A 121 3.69 18.36 0.43
C THR A 121 3.69 19.52 1.44
N PRO A 122 4.84 19.83 2.08
CA PRO A 122 4.97 20.98 2.96
C PRO A 122 4.61 22.29 2.23
N GLU A 123 5.00 22.42 0.97
CA GLU A 123 4.71 23.59 0.13
C GLU A 123 3.21 23.71 -0.16
N MET A 124 2.55 22.58 -0.46
CA MET A 124 1.10 22.55 -0.65
C MET A 124 0.39 23.00 0.62
N CYS A 125 0.81 22.52 1.80
CA CYS A 125 0.16 22.90 3.05
C CYS A 125 0.46 24.33 3.50
N ALA A 126 1.68 24.83 3.24
CA ALA A 126 2.01 26.24 3.43
C ALA A 126 1.14 27.16 2.57
N ALA A 127 0.82 26.74 1.33
CA ALA A 127 -0.10 27.46 0.44
C ALA A 127 -1.58 27.30 0.84
N TRP A 128 -1.98 26.13 1.37
CA TRP A 128 -3.36 25.83 1.75
C TRP A 128 -3.84 26.61 2.98
N ARG A 129 -2.92 26.97 3.89
CA ARG A 129 -3.13 27.91 5.02
C ARG A 129 -4.32 27.55 5.92
N VAL A 130 -4.31 26.34 6.47
CA VAL A 130 -5.25 25.91 7.52
C VAL A 130 -4.59 25.95 8.90
N PHE A 131 -5.39 26.10 9.95
CA PHE A 131 -4.90 26.03 11.32
C PHE A 131 -4.42 24.62 11.66
N SER A 132 -3.32 24.55 12.38
CA SER A 132 -2.88 23.29 12.99
C SER A 132 -3.89 22.84 14.05
N ALA A 133 -4.14 21.54 14.10
CA ALA A 133 -4.90 20.92 15.18
C ALA A 133 -4.14 21.00 16.51
N ASP A 134 -4.86 20.76 17.60
CA ASP A 134 -4.25 20.59 18.92
C ASP A 134 -3.27 19.41 18.90
N ALA A 135 -2.15 19.50 19.62
CA ALA A 135 -1.16 18.43 19.71
C ALA A 135 -1.75 17.10 20.24
N LEU A 136 -2.84 17.16 20.99
CA LEU A 136 -3.62 16.01 21.41
C LEU A 136 -4.09 15.14 20.23
N ALA A 137 -4.35 15.73 19.05
CA ALA A 137 -4.74 14.98 17.85
C ALA A 137 -3.65 14.00 17.39
N ASN A 138 -2.37 14.28 17.68
CA ASN A 138 -1.24 13.41 17.33
C ASN A 138 -0.74 12.55 18.52
N ALA A 139 -1.41 12.64 19.68
CA ALA A 139 -1.03 11.85 20.85
C ALA A 139 -1.39 10.37 20.66
N PRO A 140 -0.50 9.42 21.02
CA PRO A 140 -0.83 8.00 20.98
C PRO A 140 -2.02 7.66 21.89
N VAL A 141 -3.02 6.99 21.33
CA VAL A 141 -4.18 6.53 22.10
C VAL A 141 -3.78 5.37 23.02
N THR A 142 -4.13 5.47 24.30
CA THR A 142 -4.07 4.38 25.27
C THR A 142 -5.48 3.94 25.64
N SER A 143 -5.76 2.64 25.57
CA SER A 143 -7.09 2.13 25.86
C SER A 143 -7.09 0.68 26.30
N ASP A 144 -7.99 0.35 27.22
CA ASP A 144 -8.30 -1.01 27.65
C ASP A 144 -9.63 -1.50 27.07
N VAL A 145 -10.29 -0.74 26.17
CA VAL A 145 -11.47 -1.27 25.48
C VAL A 145 -11.03 -2.41 24.54
N PRO A 146 -11.85 -3.45 24.34
CA PRO A 146 -11.55 -4.43 23.31
C PRO A 146 -11.48 -3.75 21.93
N VAL A 147 -10.47 -4.09 21.14
CA VAL A 147 -10.26 -3.56 19.78
C VAL A 147 -9.95 -4.72 18.83
N LEU A 148 -10.49 -4.68 17.61
CA LEU A 148 -10.07 -5.55 16.51
C LEU A 148 -9.28 -4.72 15.49
N ILE A 149 -8.05 -5.13 15.21
CA ILE A 149 -7.18 -4.53 14.21
C ILE A 149 -7.01 -5.54 13.07
N LEU A 150 -7.51 -5.20 11.89
CA LEU A 150 -7.37 -6.00 10.68
C LEU A 150 -6.34 -5.35 9.75
N ALA A 151 -5.40 -6.15 9.23
CA ALA A 151 -4.42 -5.68 8.24
C ALA A 151 -4.26 -6.70 7.10
N GLY A 152 -4.16 -6.21 5.87
CA GLY A 152 -3.77 -7.04 4.73
C GLY A 152 -2.26 -7.24 4.75
N GLU A 153 -1.80 -8.46 4.52
CA GLU A 153 -0.37 -8.80 4.49
C GLU A 153 0.48 -7.86 3.63
N PHE A 154 -0.07 -7.42 2.50
CA PHE A 154 0.63 -6.60 1.50
C PHE A 154 0.11 -5.16 1.39
N ASP A 155 -0.63 -4.66 2.39
CA ASP A 155 -1.19 -3.30 2.38
C ASP A 155 -0.06 -2.24 2.31
N PRO A 156 0.05 -1.48 1.20
CA PRO A 156 1.10 -0.47 1.04
C PRO A 156 0.70 0.90 1.61
N ILE A 157 -0.58 1.09 1.99
CA ILE A 157 -1.13 2.36 2.46
C ILE A 157 -1.14 2.41 3.99
N THR A 158 -1.58 1.33 4.63
CA THR A 158 -1.59 1.16 6.09
C THR A 158 -0.91 -0.16 6.49
N PRO A 159 0.44 -0.23 6.41
CA PRO A 159 1.16 -1.49 6.55
C PRO A 159 0.89 -2.21 7.88
N PRO A 160 0.89 -3.56 7.91
CA PRO A 160 0.66 -4.36 9.12
C PRO A 160 1.49 -3.96 10.35
N ALA A 161 2.71 -3.46 10.11
CA ALA A 161 3.58 -2.97 11.16
C ALA A 161 2.95 -1.82 11.98
N TRP A 162 2.12 -0.97 11.37
CA TRP A 162 1.43 0.11 12.05
C TRP A 162 0.37 -0.44 13.01
N GLY A 163 -0.46 -1.38 12.54
CA GLY A 163 -1.45 -2.07 13.38
C GLY A 163 -0.82 -2.80 14.57
N ARG A 164 0.30 -3.51 14.36
CA ARG A 164 1.03 -4.18 15.45
C ARG A 164 1.55 -3.21 16.53
N ARG A 165 1.91 -1.99 16.15
CA ARG A 165 2.42 -0.98 17.10
C ARG A 165 1.36 -0.53 18.10
N LEU A 166 0.08 -0.56 17.71
CA LEU A 166 -1.04 -0.20 18.59
C LEU A 166 -1.20 -1.14 19.78
N LEU A 167 -0.74 -2.40 19.67
CA LEU A 167 -0.79 -3.38 20.76
C LEU A 167 0.02 -2.95 22.00
N ARG A 168 0.94 -1.98 21.87
CA ARG A 168 1.69 -1.45 23.02
C ARG A 168 0.84 -0.61 23.97
N THR A 169 -0.19 0.05 23.46
CA THR A 169 -1.04 0.99 24.23
C THR A 169 -2.50 0.56 24.27
N MET A 170 -2.89 -0.44 23.47
CA MET A 170 -4.21 -1.05 23.46
C MET A 170 -4.14 -2.48 23.98
N THR A 171 -4.18 -2.67 25.29
CA THR A 171 -3.87 -3.94 25.96
C THR A 171 -4.87 -5.07 25.65
N ASN A 172 -6.11 -4.71 25.33
CA ASN A 172 -7.17 -5.63 24.94
C ASN A 172 -7.40 -5.69 23.41
N ALA A 173 -6.47 -5.14 22.62
CA ALA A 173 -6.52 -5.21 21.17
C ALA A 173 -6.12 -6.59 20.65
N ARG A 174 -6.78 -7.00 19.56
CA ARG A 174 -6.50 -8.24 18.84
C ARG A 174 -6.12 -7.88 17.42
N PHE A 175 -4.90 -8.24 17.04
CA PHE A 175 -4.38 -8.01 15.69
C PHE A 175 -4.54 -9.27 14.84
N VAL A 176 -5.14 -9.13 13.66
CA VAL A 176 -5.27 -10.18 12.66
C VAL A 176 -4.71 -9.69 11.33
N GLN A 177 -3.69 -10.39 10.83
CA GLN A 177 -3.19 -10.19 9.48
C GLN A 177 -3.87 -11.19 8.53
N LEU A 178 -4.45 -10.70 7.44
CA LEU A 178 -5.10 -11.52 6.42
C LEU A 178 -4.08 -11.89 5.33
N PRO A 179 -3.75 -13.18 5.15
CA PRO A 179 -2.80 -13.64 4.14
C PRO A 179 -3.25 -13.26 2.72
N GLY A 180 -2.32 -12.79 1.89
CA GLY A 180 -2.57 -12.43 0.50
C GLY A 180 -3.49 -11.22 0.25
N GLN A 181 -4.01 -10.60 1.31
CA GLN A 181 -4.84 -9.40 1.20
C GLN A 181 -4.00 -8.12 1.23
N SER A 182 -4.63 -7.02 0.82
CA SER A 182 -4.05 -5.68 0.76
C SER A 182 -4.92 -4.67 1.52
N HIS A 183 -4.91 -3.41 1.09
CA HIS A 183 -5.64 -2.32 1.69
C HIS A 183 -7.14 -2.60 1.80
N GLY A 184 -7.74 -2.19 2.92
CA GLY A 184 -9.13 -2.47 3.19
C GLY A 184 -9.38 -3.92 3.63
N ALA A 185 -8.57 -4.43 4.57
CA ALA A 185 -8.61 -5.81 5.06
C ALA A 185 -10.00 -6.30 5.54
N MET A 186 -10.91 -5.39 5.90
CA MET A 186 -12.29 -5.72 6.24
C MET A 186 -13.19 -6.05 5.04
N PHE A 187 -12.87 -5.59 3.83
CA PHE A 187 -13.74 -5.65 2.65
C PHE A 187 -13.63 -6.95 1.85
N ASN A 188 -13.39 -8.06 2.55
CA ASN A 188 -13.50 -9.41 2.01
C ASN A 188 -14.35 -10.26 2.95
N ARG A 189 -14.73 -11.47 2.49
CA ARG A 189 -15.62 -12.35 3.25
C ARG A 189 -15.11 -12.64 4.67
N CYS A 190 -13.82 -12.95 4.83
CA CYS A 190 -13.26 -13.31 6.13
C CYS A 190 -13.13 -12.09 7.04
N GLY A 191 -12.57 -10.98 6.54
CA GLY A 191 -12.49 -9.73 7.27
C GLY A 191 -13.85 -9.23 7.75
N GLY A 192 -14.87 -9.25 6.88
CA GLY A 192 -16.24 -8.87 7.23
C GLY A 192 -16.86 -9.79 8.29
N GLN A 193 -16.66 -11.12 8.18
CA GLN A 193 -17.13 -12.08 9.18
C GLN A 193 -16.50 -11.82 10.55
N MET A 194 -15.20 -11.55 10.60
CA MET A 194 -14.49 -11.22 11.84
C MET A 194 -14.98 -9.90 12.44
N THR A 195 -15.16 -8.86 11.63
CA THR A 195 -15.73 -7.57 12.07
C THR A 195 -17.11 -7.78 12.68
N MET A 196 -18.01 -8.52 12.00
CA MET A 196 -19.35 -8.76 12.52
C MET A 196 -19.38 -9.66 13.75
N ALA A 197 -18.45 -10.60 13.89
CA ALA A 197 -18.31 -11.40 15.11
C ALA A 197 -17.83 -10.55 16.29
N PHE A 198 -16.83 -9.69 16.05
CA PHE A 198 -16.30 -8.77 17.05
C PHE A 198 -17.35 -7.77 17.55
N LEU A 199 -18.12 -7.17 16.65
CA LEU A 199 -19.17 -6.22 17.02
C LEU A 199 -20.31 -6.86 17.83
N ARG A 200 -20.58 -8.16 17.62
CA ARG A 200 -21.59 -8.90 18.39
C ARG A 200 -21.13 -9.23 19.80
N ASP A 201 -19.89 -9.70 19.94
CA ASP A 201 -19.27 -9.94 21.23
C ASP A 201 -17.77 -9.61 21.16
N PRO A 202 -17.37 -8.42 21.63
CA PRO A 202 -15.99 -7.98 21.56
C PRO A 202 -15.09 -8.65 22.61
N ARG A 203 -15.63 -9.48 23.50
CA ARG A 203 -14.85 -10.27 24.49
C ARG A 203 -14.76 -11.75 24.12
N ALA A 204 -15.69 -12.28 23.33
CA ALA A 204 -15.62 -13.65 22.81
C ALA A 204 -14.33 -13.92 22.04
N ARG A 205 -13.84 -15.17 22.07
CA ARG A 205 -12.69 -15.61 21.27
C ARG A 205 -12.97 -15.41 19.78
N LEU A 206 -12.00 -14.87 19.04
CA LEU A 206 -12.09 -14.76 17.57
C LEU A 206 -12.03 -16.15 16.94
N ASN A 207 -12.99 -16.45 16.06
CA ASN A 207 -12.91 -17.59 15.16
C ASN A 207 -11.96 -17.22 13.99
N GLY A 208 -10.87 -17.99 13.84
CA GLY A 208 -9.86 -17.80 12.79
C GLY A 208 -9.97 -18.78 11.62
N ASP A 209 -11.01 -19.61 11.55
CA ASP A 209 -11.14 -20.69 10.57
C ASP A 209 -11.12 -20.15 9.14
N CYS A 210 -11.74 -19.00 8.89
CA CYS A 210 -11.70 -18.39 7.56
C CYS A 210 -10.28 -17.95 7.17
N ILE A 211 -9.46 -17.50 8.13
CA ILE A 211 -8.05 -17.11 7.91
C ILE A 211 -7.22 -18.36 7.57
N ALA A 212 -7.41 -19.44 8.32
CA ALA A 212 -6.70 -20.70 8.10
C ALA A 212 -6.95 -21.29 6.70
N ASN A 213 -8.08 -20.94 6.07
CA ASN A 213 -8.45 -21.37 4.73
C ASN A 213 -8.08 -20.36 3.62
N MET A 214 -7.42 -19.24 3.96
CA MET A 214 -6.94 -18.31 2.94
C MET A 214 -5.69 -18.87 2.27
N ALA A 215 -5.69 -18.94 0.95
CA ALA A 215 -4.61 -19.54 0.17
C ALA A 215 -3.28 -18.77 0.21
N GLY A 216 -3.24 -17.58 0.86
CA GLY A 216 -2.09 -16.68 0.81
C GLY A 216 -1.77 -16.23 -0.63
N THR A 217 -0.57 -15.69 -0.83
CA THR A 217 -0.09 -15.33 -2.19
C THR A 217 0.93 -16.34 -2.69
N ALA A 218 0.62 -16.99 -3.81
CA ALA A 218 1.60 -17.76 -4.58
C ALA A 218 2.19 -16.90 -5.70
N PHE A 219 3.40 -16.38 -5.49
CA PHE A 219 4.09 -15.62 -6.54
C PHE A 219 4.58 -16.56 -7.66
N GLY A 220 4.16 -16.34 -8.90
CA GLY A 220 4.82 -16.90 -10.09
C GLY A 220 4.71 -18.41 -10.35
N THR A 221 3.55 -19.04 -10.18
CA THR A 221 3.25 -20.33 -10.84
C THR A 221 2.58 -20.05 -12.18
N GLY A 222 3.35 -20.14 -13.27
CA GLY A 222 2.92 -19.79 -14.64
C GLY A 222 1.76 -20.59 -15.26
N LYS A 223 0.94 -21.29 -14.46
CA LYS A 223 -0.28 -21.99 -14.88
C LYS A 223 -1.58 -21.40 -14.30
N ASP A 224 -1.52 -20.54 -13.27
CA ASP A 224 -2.72 -20.17 -12.50
C ASP A 224 -3.45 -18.91 -12.97
N ILE A 225 -2.84 -18.11 -13.85
CA ILE A 225 -3.50 -16.92 -14.43
C ILE A 225 -4.51 -17.35 -15.51
N ALA A 226 -4.24 -18.43 -16.25
CA ALA A 226 -5.13 -18.93 -17.31
C ALA A 226 -6.33 -19.73 -16.77
N ALA A 227 -6.27 -20.23 -15.53
CA ALA A 227 -7.30 -21.10 -14.95
C ALA A 227 -8.37 -20.34 -14.14
N ARG A 228 -8.22 -19.03 -13.92
CA ARG A 228 -9.14 -18.21 -13.09
C ARG A 228 -9.95 -17.18 -13.89
N SER A 229 -9.92 -17.29 -15.22
CA SER A 229 -10.64 -16.41 -16.15
C SER A 229 -11.78 -17.13 -16.91
N GLN A 230 -12.28 -18.23 -16.36
CA GLN A 230 -13.50 -18.92 -16.82
C GLN A 230 -14.46 -19.09 -15.66
#